data_AF-A0A7Y5DX21-F1
#
_entry.id   AF-A0A7Y5DX21-F1
#
_cell.length_a   1.000
_cell.length_b   1.000
_cell.length_c   1.000
_cell.angle_alpha   90.00
_cell.angle_beta   90.00
_cell.angle_gamma   90.00
#
_symmetry.space_group_name_H-M   'P 1'
#
loop_
_entity.id
_entity.type
_entity.pdbx_description
1 polymer ?
#
loop_
_entity_poly.entity_id
_entity_poly.type
_entity_poly.pdbx_seq_one_letter_code
_entity_poly.pdbx_strand_id
1 'polypeptide(L)'
;MDEKKPDASAPAPPAEDVVLLHGPTDDGQGVRVLRAREGRIEAGVVRPLEEGKPISQGEVVKLTPRPGAPAVCDVEVQYAPPSPPARGKPVQVATKAYRDAWDRIFESASTPTAEAAEAEVVTD
;
A
#
# COMPACT_ATOMS: atom_id res chain seq x y z
N MET A 1 22.17 -49.36 21.33
CA MET A 1 20.74 -49.05 21.24
C MET A 1 20.67 -47.56 21.07
N ASP A 2 20.79 -47.10 19.83
CA ASP A 2 20.79 -45.68 19.51
C ASP A 2 19.36 -45.32 19.10
N GLU A 3 18.68 -44.66 20.01
CA GLU A 3 17.31 -44.21 19.85
C GLU A 3 17.29 -43.04 18.86
N LYS A 4 16.74 -43.29 17.67
CA LYS A 4 16.61 -42.30 16.60
C LYS A 4 15.60 -41.24 17.03
N LYS A 5 16.10 -40.08 17.46
CA LYS A 5 15.34 -38.85 17.70
C LYS A 5 14.51 -38.50 16.45
N PRO A 6 13.20 -38.18 16.57
CA PRO A 6 12.38 -37.88 15.40
C PRO A 6 12.84 -36.57 14.78
N ASP A 7 13.08 -36.63 13.48
CA ASP A 7 13.49 -35.51 12.64
C ASP A 7 12.33 -34.52 12.53
N ALA A 8 12.43 -33.43 13.28
CA ALA A 8 11.46 -32.35 13.30
C ALA A 8 11.76 -31.38 12.15
N SER A 9 11.40 -31.74 10.92
CA SER A 9 11.32 -30.78 9.81
C SER A 9 10.53 -31.34 8.62
N ALA A 10 9.29 -31.77 8.84
CA ALA A 10 8.32 -31.76 7.74
C ALA A 10 7.74 -30.34 7.66
N PRO A 11 7.82 -29.65 6.51
CA PRO A 11 7.18 -28.35 6.36
C PRO A 11 5.67 -28.52 6.59
N ALA A 12 5.10 -27.65 7.44
CA ALA A 12 3.66 -27.61 7.62
C ALA A 12 2.98 -27.44 6.24
N PRO A 13 1.86 -28.13 5.99
CA PRO A 13 1.13 -27.95 4.74
C PRO A 13 0.84 -26.45 4.54
N PRO A 14 0.90 -25.95 3.29
CA PRO A 14 0.58 -24.55 3.02
C PRO A 14 -0.80 -24.24 3.60
N ALA A 15 -0.90 -23.13 4.34
CA ALA A 15 -2.15 -22.72 4.95
C ALA A 15 -3.20 -22.57 3.83
N GLU A 16 -4.29 -23.34 3.91
CA GLU A 16 -5.36 -23.25 2.91
C GLU A 16 -5.94 -21.84 2.88
N ASP A 17 -6.10 -21.29 1.67
CA ASP A 17 -6.74 -20.01 1.42
C ASP A 17 -8.06 -20.24 0.67
N VAL A 18 -9.15 -20.14 1.41
CA VAL A 18 -10.48 -20.59 0.97
C VAL A 18 -11.51 -19.53 1.31
N VAL A 19 -12.44 -19.30 0.39
CA VAL A 19 -13.55 -18.38 0.60
C VAL A 19 -14.89 -19.09 0.50
N LEU A 20 -15.77 -18.81 1.44
CA LEU A 20 -17.18 -19.18 1.41
C LEU A 20 -18.01 -17.98 0.96
N LEU A 21 -18.78 -18.17 -0.11
CA LEU A 21 -19.74 -17.20 -0.63
C LEU A 21 -21.05 -17.29 0.17
N HIS A 22 -21.47 -16.21 0.82
CA HIS A 22 -22.65 -16.20 1.69
C HIS A 22 -23.90 -15.60 1.01
N GLY A 23 -23.76 -14.49 0.29
CA GLY A 23 -24.89 -13.82 -0.38
C GLY A 23 -24.55 -12.43 -0.91
N PRO A 24 -25.46 -11.79 -1.67
CA PRO A 24 -25.19 -10.49 -2.28
C PRO A 24 -25.02 -9.37 -1.24
N THR A 25 -24.29 -8.32 -1.61
CA THR A 25 -24.26 -7.04 -0.89
C THR A 25 -25.56 -6.27 -1.06
N ASP A 26 -25.79 -5.27 -0.22
CA ASP A 26 -27.04 -4.49 -0.23
C ASP A 26 -27.24 -3.68 -1.52
N ASP A 27 -26.15 -3.33 -2.21
CA ASP A 27 -26.16 -2.67 -3.53
C ASP A 27 -26.23 -3.67 -4.71
N GLY A 28 -26.20 -4.98 -4.43
CA GLY A 28 -26.21 -6.04 -5.44
C GLY A 28 -24.97 -6.10 -6.34
N GLN A 29 -23.94 -5.30 -6.08
CA GLN A 29 -22.74 -5.21 -6.93
C GLN A 29 -21.61 -6.15 -6.48
N GLY A 30 -21.83 -6.94 -5.43
CA GLY A 30 -20.82 -7.83 -4.88
C GLY A 30 -21.42 -8.95 -4.04
N VAL A 31 -20.54 -9.77 -3.49
CA VAL A 31 -20.90 -10.92 -2.65
C VAL A 31 -20.17 -10.81 -1.32
N ARG A 32 -20.93 -10.95 -0.22
CA ARG A 32 -20.41 -11.08 1.14
C ARG A 32 -19.75 -12.45 1.31
N VAL A 33 -18.56 -12.46 1.90
CA VAL A 33 -17.75 -13.66 2.01
C VAL A 33 -17.14 -13.85 3.40
N LEU A 34 -16.84 -15.11 3.72
CA LEU A 34 -15.97 -15.49 4.83
C LEU A 34 -14.73 -16.17 4.23
N ARG A 35 -13.54 -15.64 4.52
CA ARG A 35 -12.27 -16.18 4.02
C ARG A 35 -11.47 -16.77 5.16
N ALA A 36 -11.05 -18.02 5.00
CA ALA A 36 -10.08 -18.66 5.87
C ALA A 36 -8.70 -18.55 5.23
N ARG A 37 -7.73 -17.94 5.93
CA ARG A 37 -6.32 -17.90 5.51
C ARG A 37 -5.43 -17.70 6.73
N GLU A 38 -4.19 -18.19 6.69
CA GLU A 38 -3.20 -17.97 7.75
C GLU A 38 -3.71 -18.28 9.17
N GLY A 39 -4.59 -19.28 9.31
CA GLY A 39 -5.20 -19.67 10.58
C GLY A 39 -6.23 -18.69 11.16
N ARG A 40 -6.70 -17.71 10.37
CA ARG A 40 -7.76 -16.76 10.77
C ARG A 40 -8.93 -16.77 9.78
N ILE A 41 -10.07 -16.30 10.27
CA ILE A 41 -11.27 -16.04 9.45
C ILE A 41 -11.45 -14.53 9.31
N GLU A 42 -11.56 -14.07 8.08
CA GLU A 42 -11.82 -12.67 7.72
C GLU A 42 -13.22 -12.57 7.08
N ALA A 43 -14.03 -11.61 7.53
CA ALA A 43 -15.26 -11.24 6.84
C ALA A 43 -14.98 -10.14 5.82
N GLY A 44 -15.51 -10.27 4.62
CA GLY A 44 -15.23 -9.32 3.55
C GLY A 44 -16.28 -9.31 2.45
N VAL A 45 -15.95 -8.62 1.37
CA VAL A 45 -16.77 -8.54 0.16
C VAL A 45 -15.87 -8.76 -1.05
N VAL A 46 -16.34 -9.57 -2.00
CA VAL A 46 -15.73 -9.69 -3.34
C VAL A 46 -16.61 -8.95 -4.34
N ARG A 47 -15.98 -8.16 -5.21
CA ARG A 47 -16.64 -7.46 -6.32
C ARG A 47 -15.95 -7.81 -7.63
N PRO A 48 -16.68 -7.91 -8.75
CA PRO A 48 -16.06 -8.00 -10.07
C PRO A 48 -15.13 -6.82 -10.33
N LEU A 49 -14.01 -7.05 -11.00
CA LEU A 49 -13.17 -5.97 -11.50
C LEU A 49 -13.88 -5.27 -12.66
N GLU A 50 -13.79 -3.94 -12.67
CA GLU A 50 -14.33 -3.10 -13.73
C GLU A 50 -13.21 -2.38 -14.46
N GLU A 51 -13.20 -2.50 -15.79
CA GLU A 51 -12.20 -1.84 -16.63
C GLU A 51 -12.23 -0.31 -16.44
N GLY A 52 -11.05 0.30 -16.35
CA GLY A 52 -10.90 1.73 -16.13
C GLY A 52 -11.21 2.22 -14.70
N LYS A 53 -11.67 1.35 -13.78
CA LYS A 53 -11.81 1.71 -12.36
C LYS A 53 -10.53 1.36 -11.57
N PRO A 54 -10.02 2.27 -10.73
CA PRO A 54 -8.85 1.99 -9.92
C PRO A 54 -9.13 0.94 -8.85
N ILE A 55 -8.13 0.11 -8.55
CA ILE A 55 -8.14 -0.82 -7.41
C ILE A 55 -7.77 0.00 -6.16
N SER A 56 -8.76 0.67 -5.57
CA SER A 56 -8.54 1.61 -4.47
C SER A 56 -8.10 0.93 -3.16
N GLN A 57 -8.68 -0.23 -2.86
CA GLN A 57 -8.49 -0.99 -1.63
C GLN A 57 -8.75 -2.47 -1.88
N GLY A 58 -8.00 -3.34 -1.22
CA GLY A 58 -8.21 -4.80 -1.26
C GLY A 58 -7.39 -5.53 -2.32
N GLU A 59 -7.50 -6.84 -2.30
CA GLU A 59 -6.74 -7.77 -3.15
C GLU A 59 -7.51 -8.07 -4.45
N VAL A 60 -6.77 -8.28 -5.55
CA VAL A 60 -7.32 -8.91 -6.75
C VAL A 60 -7.14 -10.41 -6.60
N VAL A 61 -8.24 -11.14 -6.69
CA VAL A 61 -8.26 -12.58 -6.51
C VAL A 61 -8.97 -13.26 -7.66
N LYS A 62 -8.51 -14.47 -7.97
CA LYS A 62 -9.22 -15.43 -8.80
C LYS A 62 -9.80 -16.50 -7.89
N LEU A 63 -11.08 -16.81 -8.10
CA LEU A 63 -11.82 -17.79 -7.31
C LEU A 63 -12.05 -19.04 -8.16
N THR A 64 -11.66 -20.20 -7.63
CA THR A 64 -11.90 -21.50 -8.28
C THR A 64 -12.84 -22.34 -7.41
N PRO A 65 -14.09 -22.61 -7.84
CA PRO A 65 -15.02 -23.41 -7.06
C PRO A 65 -14.52 -24.84 -6.81
N ARG A 66 -14.69 -25.35 -5.59
CA ARG A 66 -14.33 -26.74 -5.25
C ARG A 66 -15.37 -27.73 -5.78
N PRO A 67 -14.94 -28.93 -6.25
CA PRO A 67 -15.86 -29.99 -6.64
C PRO A 67 -16.82 -30.36 -5.50
N GLY A 68 -18.12 -30.44 -5.80
CA GLY A 68 -19.15 -30.79 -4.81
C GLY A 68 -19.56 -29.67 -3.85
N ALA A 69 -18.86 -28.53 -3.85
CA ALA A 69 -19.17 -27.37 -3.00
C ALA A 69 -18.92 -26.05 -3.76
N PRO A 70 -19.76 -25.67 -4.74
CA PRO A 70 -19.50 -24.52 -5.61
C PRO A 70 -19.52 -23.16 -4.89
N ALA A 71 -20.11 -23.08 -3.71
CA ALA A 71 -20.07 -21.88 -2.85
C ALA A 71 -18.74 -21.73 -2.10
N VAL A 72 -17.89 -22.77 -2.11
CA VAL A 72 -16.56 -22.78 -1.50
C VAL A 72 -15.53 -22.72 -2.61
N CYS A 73 -14.73 -21.66 -2.63
CA CYS A 73 -13.74 -21.44 -3.67
C CYS A 73 -12.32 -21.39 -3.09
N ASP A 74 -11.37 -22.00 -3.78
CA ASP A 74 -9.95 -21.73 -3.56
C ASP A 74 -9.61 -20.33 -4.08
N VAL A 75 -8.76 -19.63 -3.32
CA VAL A 75 -8.37 -18.26 -3.60
C VAL A 75 -6.95 -18.21 -4.16
N GLU A 76 -6.79 -17.62 -5.34
CA GLU A 76 -5.49 -17.28 -5.92
C GLU A 76 -5.35 -15.75 -5.94
N VAL A 77 -4.42 -15.20 -5.16
CA VAL A 77 -4.17 -13.75 -5.13
C VAL A 77 -3.31 -13.36 -6.33
N GLN A 78 -3.86 -12.55 -7.24
CA GLN A 78 -3.14 -12.04 -8.41
C GLN A 78 -2.46 -10.70 -8.13
N TYR A 79 -3.01 -9.91 -7.21
CA TYR A 79 -2.43 -8.65 -6.77
C TYR A 79 -2.84 -8.36 -5.33
N ALA A 80 -1.88 -7.97 -4.51
CA ALA A 80 -2.12 -7.44 -3.18
C ALA A 80 -1.52 -6.03 -3.09
N PRO A 81 -2.28 -5.02 -2.67
CA PRO A 81 -1.73 -3.70 -2.45
C PRO A 81 -0.69 -3.76 -1.32
N PRO A 82 0.38 -2.95 -1.38
CA PRO A 82 1.33 -2.87 -0.29
C PRO A 82 0.59 -2.49 0.99
N SER A 83 0.84 -3.23 2.07
CA SER A 83 0.25 -2.91 3.37
C SER A 83 0.67 -1.48 3.72
N PRO A 84 -0.28 -0.56 4.01
CA PRO A 84 0.08 0.79 4.35
C PRO A 84 1.03 0.75 5.55
N PRO A 85 2.15 1.49 5.52
CA PRO A 85 3.01 1.58 6.69
C PRO A 85 2.14 2.03 7.86
N ALA A 86 2.33 1.41 9.03
CA ALA A 86 1.63 1.77 10.25
C ALA A 86 1.58 3.30 10.36
N ARG A 87 0.39 3.88 10.60
CA ARG A 87 0.12 5.32 10.61
C ARG A 87 1.25 6.08 11.30
N GLY A 88 2.22 6.52 10.51
CA GLY A 88 3.36 7.29 10.97
C GLY A 88 2.96 8.74 11.18
N LYS A 89 3.89 9.53 11.72
CA LYS A 89 3.72 10.98 11.70
C LYS A 89 3.56 11.45 10.24
N PRO A 90 2.78 12.52 9.99
CA PRO A 90 2.65 13.08 8.65
C PRO A 90 4.03 13.29 8.01
N VAL A 91 4.13 13.06 6.71
CA VAL A 91 5.38 13.26 5.97
C VAL A 91 5.82 14.71 6.14
N GLN A 92 6.97 14.93 6.80
CA GLN A 92 7.50 16.28 7.03
C GLN A 92 8.21 16.76 5.76
N VAL A 93 7.46 17.47 4.91
CA VAL A 93 7.98 18.02 3.63
C VAL A 93 8.84 19.27 3.80
N ALA A 94 8.73 19.96 4.93
CA ALA A 94 9.61 21.08 5.29
C ALA A 94 10.91 20.56 5.92
N THR A 95 11.72 19.86 5.13
CA THR A 95 13.10 19.56 5.53
C THR A 95 13.95 20.82 5.38
N LYS A 96 15.04 20.91 6.15
CA LYS A 96 16.02 21.98 5.99
C LYS A 96 16.54 22.04 4.54
N ALA A 97 16.86 20.88 3.95
CA ALA A 97 17.32 20.80 2.56
C ALA A 97 16.30 21.32 1.54
N TYR A 98 15.00 21.08 1.75
CA TYR A 98 13.95 21.65 0.90
C TYR A 98 13.91 23.17 1.00
N ARG A 99 14.02 23.71 2.22
CA ARG A 99 14.05 25.17 2.45
C ARG A 99 15.31 25.81 1.86
N ASP A 100 16.48 25.24 2.15
CA ASP A 100 17.77 25.71 1.64
C ASP A 100 17.81 25.73 0.09
N ALA A 101 17.19 24.74 -0.57
CA ALA A 101 17.08 24.71 -2.03
C ALA A 101 16.12 25.78 -2.57
N TRP A 102 15.04 26.07 -1.83
CA TRP A 102 14.08 27.12 -2.16
C TRP A 102 14.72 28.51 -2.01
N ASP A 103 15.39 28.75 -0.88
CA ASP A 103 16.11 30.00 -0.60
C ASP A 103 17.19 30.23 -1.66
N ARG A 104 17.93 29.20 -2.08
CA ARG A 104 18.90 29.33 -3.18
C ARG A 104 18.28 29.80 -4.51
N ILE A 105 17.06 29.38 -4.84
CA ILE A 105 16.39 29.73 -6.09
C ILE A 105 15.83 31.16 -6.04
N PHE A 106 15.32 31.58 -4.88
CA PHE A 106 14.53 32.81 -4.76
C PHE A 106 15.20 33.95 -3.99
N GLU A 107 16.22 33.66 -3.17
CA GLU A 107 16.95 34.66 -2.37
C GLU A 107 18.10 35.32 -3.15
N SER A 108 18.56 34.71 -4.26
CA SER A 108 19.56 35.32 -5.15
C SER A 108 19.04 36.51 -5.96
N ALA A 109 17.78 36.90 -5.80
CA ALA A 109 17.16 38.04 -6.46
C ALA A 109 16.90 39.24 -5.53
N SER A 110 17.20 39.13 -4.23
CA SER A 110 16.96 40.22 -3.29
C SER A 110 18.26 40.70 -2.64
N THR A 111 18.48 42.01 -2.77
CA THR A 111 19.38 42.91 -2.03
C THR A 111 20.70 43.24 -2.76
N PRO A 112 21.16 44.50 -2.74
CA PRO A 112 20.52 45.70 -3.31
C PRO A 112 21.55 46.55 -4.10
N THR A 113 21.12 47.26 -5.14
CA THR A 113 21.93 48.35 -5.72
C THR A 113 21.93 49.53 -4.75
N ALA A 114 22.97 49.65 -3.92
CA ALA A 114 23.24 50.84 -3.13
C ALA A 114 24.71 50.95 -2.75
N GLU A 115 25.62 51.03 -3.72
CA GLU A 115 26.96 51.60 -3.49
C GLU A 115 27.64 51.97 -4.83
N ALA A 116 27.31 53.14 -5.38
CA ALA A 116 28.11 53.80 -6.43
C ALA A 116 27.69 55.27 -6.55
N ALA A 117 28.05 56.09 -5.55
CA ALA A 117 27.99 57.54 -5.69
C ALA A 117 28.92 58.23 -4.68
N GLU A 118 30.24 58.04 -4.80
CA GLU A 118 31.21 59.08 -4.42
C GLU A 118 32.38 59.03 -5.41
N ALA A 119 32.35 59.93 -6.39
CA ALA A 119 33.50 60.33 -7.18
C ALA A 119 33.49 61.85 -7.31
N GLU A 120 34.40 62.47 -6.56
CA GLU A 120 35.19 63.66 -6.92
C GLU A 120 34.50 64.88 -7.56
N VAL A 121 34.42 65.97 -6.78
CA VAL A 121 34.47 67.34 -7.32
C VAL A 121 35.64 68.08 -6.67
N VAL A 122 36.74 68.15 -7.41
CA VAL A 122 37.81 69.15 -7.26
C VAL A 122 37.40 70.38 -8.07
N THR A 123 37.42 71.56 -7.45
CA THR A 123 37.65 72.85 -8.14
C THR A 123 38.16 73.87 -7.13
N ASP A 124 39.32 74.45 -7.45
CA ASP A 124 39.75 75.80 -7.04
C ASP A 124 39.16 76.82 -8.03
#